data_AF-A0A8X6MMZ2-F1
#
_entry.id   AF-A0A8X6MMZ2-F1
#
_cell.length_a   1.000
_cell.length_b   1.000
_cell.length_c   1.000
_cell.angle_alpha   90.00
_cell.angle_beta   90.00
_cell.angle_gamma   90.00
#
_symmetry.space_group_name_H-M   'P 1'
#
loop_
_entity.id
_entity.type
_entity.pdbx_description
1 polymer ?
#
loop_
_entity_poly.entity_id
_entity_poly.type
_entity_poly.pdbx_seq_one_letter_code
_entity_poly.pdbx_strand_id
1 'polypeptide(L)'
;MDLRTGIQTTTKYVANAFFFFHHINTYEEDGHVVADIMAYSDADVLDLLFLDKLRLGTFPDECAAITTRFVLPLSTDGKEGSNLITLKNTNA
;
A
#
# COMPACT_ATOMS: atom_id res chain seq x y z
N MET A 1 -7.25 11.39 -5.75
CA MET A 1 -7.44 12.62 -6.57
C MET A 1 -7.45 12.19 -8.01
N ASP A 2 -8.45 12.61 -8.77
CA ASP A 2 -8.42 12.46 -10.23
C ASP A 2 -7.46 13.52 -10.79
N LEU A 3 -6.38 13.06 -11.41
CA LEU A 3 -5.33 13.93 -11.93
C LEU A 3 -5.74 14.70 -13.20
N ARG A 4 -6.78 14.24 -13.91
CA ARG A 4 -7.28 14.91 -15.13
C ARG A 4 -8.15 16.10 -14.77
N THR A 5 -9.01 15.93 -13.77
CA THR A 5 -9.98 16.95 -13.35
C THR A 5 -9.49 17.79 -12.18
N GLY A 6 -8.50 17.30 -11.43
CA GLY A 6 -8.06 17.90 -10.17
C GLY A 6 -9.02 17.66 -9.01
N ILE A 7 -10.10 16.91 -9.20
CA ILE A 7 -11.13 16.70 -8.19
C ILE A 7 -10.67 15.61 -7.21
N GLN A 8 -10.80 15.90 -5.92
CA GLN A 8 -10.55 14.92 -4.87
C GLN A 8 -11.77 13.99 -4.71
N THR A 9 -11.52 12.69 -4.74
CA THR A 9 -12.51 11.67 -4.40
C THR A 9 -12.80 11.69 -2.90
N THR A 10 -14.05 11.57 -2.50
CA THR A 10 -14.47 11.53 -1.08
C THR A 10 -14.35 10.14 -0.45
N THR A 11 -14.02 9.12 -1.23
CA THR A 11 -13.82 7.73 -0.76
C THR A 11 -12.70 7.65 0.26
N LYS A 12 -12.98 7.02 1.41
CA LYS A 12 -12.00 6.76 2.47
C LYS A 12 -11.62 5.29 2.46
N TYR A 13 -10.38 4.98 2.10
CA TYR A 13 -9.82 3.64 2.23
C TYR A 13 -9.12 3.51 3.60
N VAL A 14 -9.27 2.35 4.23
CA VAL A 14 -8.68 2.05 5.54
C VAL A 14 -8.06 0.66 5.47
N ALA A 15 -6.87 0.51 6.07
CA ALA A 15 -6.17 -0.75 6.22
C ALA A 15 -5.59 -0.83 7.64
N ASN A 16 -5.01 -1.98 7.99
CA ASN A 16 -4.16 -2.08 9.18
C ASN A 16 -3.00 -1.09 9.08
N ALA A 17 -2.41 -0.71 10.22
CA ALA A 17 -1.25 0.17 10.23
C ALA A 17 -0.04 -0.53 9.55
N PHE A 18 0.73 0.26 8.79
CA PHE A 18 1.98 -0.13 8.15
C PHE A 18 2.81 1.14 7.88
N PHE A 19 4.09 0.95 7.55
CA PHE A 19 4.96 2.02 7.07
C PHE A 19 5.56 1.64 5.72
N PHE A 20 5.90 2.62 4.88
CA PHE A 20 6.57 2.35 3.61
C PHE A 20 7.34 3.57 3.12
N PHE A 21 8.40 3.33 2.35
CA PHE A 21 9.14 4.38 1.65
C PHE A 21 8.76 4.44 0.16
N HIS A 22 8.74 3.28 -0.49
CA HIS A 22 8.73 3.20 -1.95
C HIS A 22 7.44 2.56 -2.45
N HIS A 23 6.78 3.25 -3.38
CA HIS A 23 5.90 2.61 -4.33
C HIS A 23 6.73 1.78 -5.31
N ILE A 24 6.22 0.60 -5.69
CA ILE A 24 6.76 -0.22 -6.76
C ILE A 24 6.14 0.25 -8.09
N ASN A 25 4.82 0.19 -8.19
CA ASN A 25 4.06 0.67 -9.34
C ASN A 25 2.62 1.01 -8.94
N THR A 26 1.91 1.78 -9.78
CA THR A 26 0.49 2.06 -9.61
C THR A 26 -0.19 2.19 -10.97
N TYR A 27 -1.33 1.51 -11.16
CA TYR A 27 -2.06 1.51 -12.43
C TYR A 27 -3.57 1.34 -12.22
N GLU A 28 -4.35 1.57 -13.28
CA GLU A 28 -5.80 1.38 -13.31
C GLU A 28 -6.15 0.08 -14.05
N GLU A 29 -7.09 -0.70 -13.51
CA GLU A 29 -7.60 -1.94 -14.12
C GLU A 29 -9.06 -2.15 -13.74
N ASP A 30 -9.96 -2.29 -14.72
CA ASP A 30 -11.38 -2.61 -14.55
C ASP A 30 -12.10 -1.86 -13.40
N GLY A 31 -11.91 -0.54 -13.32
CA GLY A 31 -12.54 0.29 -12.28
C GLY A 31 -11.86 0.24 -10.90
N HIS A 32 -10.64 -0.29 -10.82
CA HIS A 32 -9.81 -0.32 -9.63
C HIS A 32 -8.50 0.43 -9.87
N VAL A 33 -7.93 0.97 -8.80
CA VAL A 33 -6.52 1.36 -8.75
C VAL A 33 -5.76 0.25 -8.05
N VAL A 34 -4.75 -0.29 -8.71
CA VAL A 34 -3.82 -1.27 -8.14
C VAL A 34 -2.55 -0.53 -7.74
N ALA A 35 -2.18 -0.61 -6.47
CA ALA A 35 -0.99 0.03 -5.91
C ALA A 35 -0.10 -1.02 -5.25
N ASP A 36 1.10 -1.19 -5.79
CA ASP A 36 2.12 -2.08 -5.25
C ASP A 36 3.15 -1.26 -4.48
N ILE A 37 3.44 -1.65 -3.25
CA ILE A 37 4.38 -0.94 -2.36
C ILE A 37 5.33 -1.91 -1.64
N MET A 38 6.44 -1.37 -1.15
CA MET A 38 7.37 -2.07 -0.25
C MET A 38 7.04 -1.69 1.20
N ALA A 39 6.21 -2.50 1.87
CA ALA A 39 5.68 -2.18 3.20
C ALA A 39 6.46 -2.84 4.35
N TYR A 40 6.55 -2.15 5.47
CA TYR A 40 7.03 -2.61 6.77
C TYR A 40 5.85 -2.71 7.73
N SER A 41 5.96 -3.54 8.76
CA SER A 41 4.92 -3.65 9.82
C SER A 41 4.64 -2.31 10.49
N ASP A 42 5.68 -1.50 10.67
CA ASP A 42 5.68 -0.25 11.42
C ASP A 42 6.88 0.62 11.03
N ALA A 43 6.99 1.78 11.68
CA ALA A 43 8.01 2.77 11.39
C ALA A 43 9.36 2.51 12.09
N ASP A 44 9.50 1.45 12.89
CA ASP A 44 10.72 1.17 13.67
C ASP A 44 11.92 0.84 12.75
N VAL A 45 11.66 0.51 11.49
CA VAL A 45 12.70 0.43 10.45
C VAL A 45 13.56 1.69 10.36
N LEU A 46 13.01 2.87 10.68
CA LEU A 46 13.77 4.13 10.68
C LEU A 46 14.93 4.10 11.68
N ASP A 47 14.74 3.45 12.84
CA ASP A 47 15.78 3.35 13.85
C ASP A 47 16.93 2.44 13.39
N LEU A 48 16.66 1.48 12.50
CA LEU A 48 17.68 0.62 11.91
C LEU A 48 18.55 1.37 10.89
N LEU A 49 18.11 2.55 10.42
CA LEU A 49 18.85 3.38 9.46
C LEU A 49 19.84 4.35 10.13
N PHE A 50 19.93 4.40 11.46
CA PHE A 50 20.97 5.18 12.13
C PHE A 50 22.38 4.63 11.82
N LEU A 51 23.36 5.54 11.68
CA LEU A 51 24.72 5.18 11.26
C LEU A 51 25.41 4.19 12.20
N ASP A 52 25.16 4.27 13.50
CA ASP A 52 25.70 3.32 14.47
C ASP A 52 25.17 1.91 14.24
N LYS A 53 23.87 1.76 13.92
CA LYS A 53 23.25 0.48 13.55
C LYS A 53 23.78 -0.05 12.24
N LEU A 54 23.79 0.77 11.18
CA LEU A 54 24.28 0.37 9.85
C LEU A 54 25.74 -0.10 9.90
N ARG A 55 26.59 0.53 10.73
CA ARG A 55 28.00 0.18 10.89
C ARG A 55 28.23 -1.16 11.59
N LEU A 56 27.23 -1.72 12.28
CA LEU A 56 27.32 -3.08 12.86
C LEU A 56 27.27 -4.17 11.78
N GLY A 57 26.71 -3.87 10.60
CA GLY A 57 26.62 -4.82 9.49
C GLY A 57 25.65 -6.00 9.72
N THR A 58 24.86 -5.95 10.79
CA THR A 58 23.83 -6.94 11.11
C THR A 58 22.46 -6.32 10.91
N PHE A 59 21.64 -6.91 10.07
CA PHE A 59 20.29 -6.44 9.77
C PHE A 59 19.27 -7.47 10.28
N PRO A 60 18.36 -7.08 11.17
CA PRO A 60 17.32 -7.97 11.66
C PRO A 60 16.23 -8.10 10.57
N ASP A 61 15.40 -9.13 10.66
CA ASP A 61 14.40 -9.46 9.63
C ASP A 61 13.37 -8.34 9.44
N GLU A 62 13.11 -7.56 10.48
CA GLU A 62 12.24 -6.37 10.48
C GLU A 62 12.74 -5.27 9.53
N CYS A 63 14.01 -5.33 9.11
CA CYS A 63 14.56 -4.45 8.10
C CYS A 63 14.09 -4.80 6.67
N ALA A 64 13.46 -5.97 6.47
CA ALA A 64 12.97 -6.41 5.17
C ALA A 64 11.53 -5.93 4.92
N ALA A 65 11.36 -5.13 3.88
CA ALA A 65 10.02 -4.79 3.39
C ALA A 65 9.37 -5.97 2.67
N ILE A 66 8.04 -6.06 2.81
CA ILE A 66 7.16 -7.02 2.16
C ILE A 66 6.47 -6.32 0.98
N THR A 67 6.55 -6.93 -0.20
CA THR A 67 5.79 -6.46 -1.37
C THR A 67 4.30 -6.64 -1.10
N THR A 68 3.58 -5.52 -1.02
CA THR A 68 2.18 -5.49 -0.65
C THR A 68 1.37 -4.82 -1.77
N ARG A 69 0.34 -5.52 -2.24
CA ARG A 69 -0.60 -5.02 -3.26
C ARG A 69 -1.89 -4.57 -2.60
N PHE A 70 -2.25 -3.31 -2.79
CA PHE A 70 -3.57 -2.78 -2.49
C PHE A 70 -4.40 -2.68 -3.77
N VAL A 71 -5.66 -3.10 -3.70
CA VAL A 71 -6.63 -2.96 -4.79
C VAL A 71 -7.75 -2.07 -4.30
N LEU A 72 -7.87 -0.88 -4.90
CA LEU A 72 -8.73 0.21 -4.44
C LEU A 72 -9.87 0.42 -5.44
N PRO A 73 -11.12 0.00 -5.14
CA PRO A 73 -12.25 0.17 -6.05
C PRO A 73 -12.63 1.65 -6.19
N LEU A 74 -12.71 2.16 -7.43
CA LEU A 74 -13.01 3.57 -7.70
C LEU A 74 -14.48 3.94 -7.51
N SER A 75 -15.36 2.95 -7.45
CA SER A 75 -16.80 3.11 -7.20
C SER A 75 -17.31 2.05 -6.23
N THR A 76 -18.45 2.33 -5.61
CA THR A 76 -19.16 1.39 -4.73
C THR A 76 -20.59 1.21 -5.26
N ASP A 77 -21.13 0.01 -5.13
CA ASP A 77 -22.55 -0.26 -5.39
C ASP A 77 -23.45 0.02 -4.18
N GLY A 78 -22.89 0.59 -3.11
CA GLY A 78 -23.58 0.93 -1.86
C GLY A 78 -23.87 -0.28 -0.96
N LYS A 79 -23.42 -1.49 -1.32
CA LYS A 79 -23.60 -2.67 -0.48
C LYS A 79 -22.49 -2.74 0.56
N GLU A 80 -22.90 -2.87 1.82
CA GLU A 80 -21.98 -3.08 2.92
C GLU A 80 -21.61 -4.57 3.05
N GLY A 81 -20.39 -4.84 3.50
CA GLY A 81 -19.94 -6.19 3.86
C GLY A 81 -19.55 -7.11 2.70
N SER A 82 -19.66 -6.68 1.44
CA SER A 82 -19.15 -7.42 0.28
C SER A 82 -17.74 -6.98 -0.11
N ASN A 83 -16.90 -7.92 -0.57
CA ASN A 83 -15.66 -7.57 -1.26
C ASN A 83 -16.00 -6.92 -2.62
N LEU A 84 -15.53 -5.70 -2.84
CA LEU A 84 -15.76 -4.94 -4.07
C LEU A 84 -14.71 -5.23 -5.15
N ILE A 85 -13.67 -6.02 -4.83
CA ILE A 85 -12.59 -6.37 -5.75
C ILE A 85 -13.07 -7.44 -6.73
N THR A 86 -13.08 -7.10 -8.02
CA THR A 86 -13.55 -8.00 -9.09
C THR A 86 -12.43 -8.56 -9.98
N LEU A 87 -11.19 -8.13 -9.75
CA LEU A 87 -10.03 -8.56 -10.54
C LEU A 87 -9.74 -10.05 -10.34
N LYS A 88 -9.49 -10.78 -11.43
CA LYS A 88 -9.29 -12.25 -11.39
C LYS A 88 -7.91 -12.70 -10.91
N ASN A 89 -6.91 -11.83 -11.03
CA ASN A 89 -5.50 -12.17 -10.78
C ASN A 89 -5.00 -11.66 -9.42
N THR A 90 -5.90 -11.57 -8.44
CA THR A 90 -5.58 -11.13 -7.08
C THR A 90 -6.45 -11.88 -6.07
N ASN A 91 -5.93 -12.03 -4.85
CA ASN A 91 -6.67 -12.55 -3.70
C ASN A 91 -7.01 -11.45 -2.68
N ALA A 92 -6.90 -10.19 -3.10
CA ALA A 92 -7.18 -9.02 -2.27
C ALA A 92 -8.67 -8.90 -1.89
#